data_AF-F1LHQ7-F1
#
_entry.id   AF-F1LHQ7-F1
#
_cell.length_a   1.000
_cell.length_b   1.000
_cell.length_c   1.000
_cell.angle_alpha   90.00
_cell.angle_beta   90.00
_cell.angle_gamma   90.00
#
_symmetry.space_group_name_H-M   'P 1'
#
loop_
_entity.id
_entity.type
_entity.pdbx_description
1 polymer ?
#
loop_
_entity_poly.entity_id
_entity_poly.type
_entity_poly.pdbx_seq_one_letter_code
_entity_poly.pdbx_strand_id
1 'polypeptide(L)'
;MYNSLIIEIQRCSQLDILTKGNYAPSTYVLYELYDFNPSMTTVIYKNADPEFSAINSWILPIGDELNDYLRSAEITFNVIEDYNERTGVGQHLGYVNIPLYPLQHNSAISGTFPLTTPKGEITTA
;
A
#
# COMPACT_ATOMS: atom_id res chain seq x y z
N MET A 1 24.81 -14.06 -2.79
CA MET A 1 23.39 -14.40 -2.53
C MET A 1 22.71 -13.12 -2.13
N TYR A 2 21.51 -12.80 -2.61
CA TYR A 2 20.79 -11.57 -2.26
C TYR A 2 19.41 -11.97 -1.72
N ASN A 3 18.87 -11.17 -0.80
CA ASN A 3 17.48 -11.30 -0.39
C ASN A 3 16.60 -10.46 -1.32
N SER A 4 15.43 -10.96 -1.67
CA SER A 4 14.46 -10.24 -2.50
C SER A 4 13.13 -10.18 -1.77
N LEU A 5 12.55 -9.00 -1.69
CA LEU A 5 11.17 -8.81 -1.26
C LEU A 5 10.29 -8.58 -2.48
N ILE A 6 9.23 -9.38 -2.60
CA ILE A 6 8.21 -9.23 -3.63
C ILE A 6 6.96 -8.69 -2.95
N ILE A 7 6.41 -7.62 -3.50
CA ILE A 7 5.14 -7.03 -3.07
C ILE A 7 4.16 -7.15 -4.23
N GLU A 8 2.99 -7.70 -3.93
CA GLU A 8 1.91 -7.88 -4.88
C GLU A 8 0.65 -7.20 -4.34
N ILE A 9 0.16 -6.19 -5.08
CA ILE A 9 -1.06 -5.45 -4.76
C ILE A 9 -2.12 -5.84 -5.77
N GLN A 10 -3.08 -6.64 -5.32
CA GLN A 10 -4.14 -7.17 -6.18
C GLN A 10 -5.23 -6.15 -6.45
N ARG A 11 -5.94 -5.72 -5.40
CA ARG A 11 -7.12 -4.87 -5.50
C ARG A 11 -7.45 -4.16 -4.19
N CYS A 12 -8.28 -3.13 -4.29
CA CYS A 12 -9.10 -2.65 -3.18
C CYS A 12 -10.58 -2.93 -3.47
N SER A 13 -11.43 -2.80 -2.47
CA SER A 13 -12.87 -2.96 -2.61
C SER A 13 -13.62 -1.89 -1.83
N GLN A 14 -14.81 -1.51 -2.31
CA GLN A 14 -15.73 -0.57 -1.66
C GLN A 14 -15.09 0.79 -1.32
N LEU A 15 -14.22 1.31 -2.18
CA LEU A 15 -13.54 2.60 -1.96
C LEU A 15 -14.49 3.82 -1.99
N ASP A 16 -15.69 3.65 -2.54
CA ASP A 16 -16.74 4.67 -2.50
C ASP A 16 -17.24 4.94 -1.07
N ILE A 17 -17.07 4.03 -0.11
CA ILE A 17 -17.34 4.30 1.31
C ILE A 17 -16.51 5.49 1.81
N LEU A 18 -15.26 5.62 1.33
CA LEU A 18 -14.35 6.71 1.70
C LEU A 18 -14.80 8.06 1.09
N THR A 19 -15.57 8.02 0.00
CA THR A 19 -16.19 9.20 -0.61
C THR A 19 -17.63 9.42 -0.11
N LYS A 20 -18.06 8.68 0.91
CA LYS A 20 -19.43 8.64 1.46
C LYS A 20 -20.48 8.24 0.41
N GLY A 21 -20.09 7.41 -0.57
CA GLY A 21 -20.94 6.94 -1.66
C GLY A 21 -21.24 8.00 -2.72
N ASN A 22 -20.57 9.16 -2.70
CA ASN A 22 -20.85 10.24 -3.65
C ASN A 22 -20.34 9.91 -5.06
N TYR A 23 -19.21 9.20 -5.18
CA TYR A 23 -18.60 8.83 -6.45
C TYR A 23 -17.57 7.69 -6.28
N ALA A 24 -17.25 6.99 -7.36
CA ALA A 24 -16.14 6.05 -7.42
C ALA A 24 -14.82 6.81 -7.68
N PRO A 25 -13.80 6.72 -6.80
CA PRO A 25 -12.57 7.48 -6.93
C PRO A 25 -11.66 6.95 -8.05
N SER A 26 -10.73 7.78 -8.54
CA SER A 26 -9.61 7.34 -9.39
C SER A 26 -8.40 7.13 -8.49
N THR A 27 -7.88 5.91 -8.37
CA THR A 27 -6.94 5.59 -7.28
C THR A 27 -5.69 4.89 -7.73
N TYR A 28 -4.62 5.07 -6.97
CA TYR A 28 -3.41 4.25 -6.98
C TYR A 28 -2.96 3.99 -5.54
N VAL A 29 -2.10 2.98 -5.35
CA VAL A 29 -1.49 2.70 -4.05
C VAL A 29 -0.03 3.16 -4.05
N LEU A 30 0.36 3.93 -3.03
CA LEU A 30 1.71 4.44 -2.79
C LEU A 30 2.30 3.81 -1.53
N TYR A 31 3.53 3.31 -1.62
CA TYR A 31 4.22 2.67 -0.49
C TYR A 31 5.73 2.82 -0.62
N GLU A 32 6.40 2.79 0.53
CA GLU A 32 7.82 3.03 0.69
C GLU A 32 8.41 1.97 1.60
N LEU A 33 9.69 1.64 1.38
CA LEU A 33 10.43 0.70 2.21
C LEU A 33 11.86 1.17 2.32
N TYR A 34 12.39 1.14 3.53
CA TYR A 34 13.81 1.35 3.79
C TYR A 34 14.33 2.64 3.13
N ASP A 35 15.47 2.60 2.42
CA ASP A 35 16.04 3.70 1.64
C ASP A 35 15.73 3.61 0.14
N PHE A 36 14.79 2.75 -0.27
CA PHE A 36 14.38 2.63 -1.66
C PHE A 36 13.52 3.81 -2.10
N ASN A 37 13.49 4.07 -3.41
CA ASN A 37 12.54 5.00 -3.99
C ASN A 37 11.09 4.54 -3.72
N PRO A 38 10.17 5.47 -3.44
CA PRO A 38 8.75 5.17 -3.34
C PRO A 38 8.24 4.44 -4.58
N SER A 39 7.36 3.46 -4.36
CA SER A 39 6.73 2.70 -5.43
C SER A 39 5.24 2.97 -5.45
N MET A 40 4.66 2.95 -6.65
CA MET A 40 3.23 3.15 -6.84
C MET A 40 2.65 2.22 -7.89
N THR A 41 1.38 1.90 -7.76
CA THR A 41 0.62 1.21 -8.80
C THR A 41 0.22 2.18 -9.91
N THR A 42 -0.21 1.64 -11.06
CA THR A 42 -0.93 2.43 -12.06
C THR A 42 -2.25 2.95 -11.46
N VAL A 43 -2.67 4.14 -11.90
CA VAL A 43 -3.98 4.71 -11.54
C VAL A 43 -5.10 3.92 -12.22
N ILE A 44 -6.08 3.48 -11.44
CA ILE A 44 -7.34 2.93 -11.92
C ILE A 44 -8.41 4.00 -11.78
N TYR A 45 -8.98 4.44 -12.89
CA TYR A 45 -9.89 5.59 -12.92
C TYR A 45 -11.33 5.21 -12.56
N LYS A 46 -11.94 6.02 -11.69
CA LYS A 46 -13.37 6.01 -11.36
C LYS A 46 -13.94 4.62 -11.06
N ASN A 47 -13.29 3.86 -10.19
CA ASN A 47 -13.69 2.51 -9.82
C ASN A 47 -13.67 2.32 -8.29
N ALA A 48 -14.79 1.82 -7.74
CA ALA A 48 -14.91 1.54 -6.31
C ALA A 48 -14.17 0.24 -5.90
N ASP A 49 -13.98 -0.68 -6.85
CA ASP A 49 -13.30 -1.96 -6.68
C ASP A 49 -12.12 -2.07 -7.67
N PRO A 50 -11.07 -1.23 -7.53
CA PRO A 50 -9.98 -1.20 -8.49
C PRO A 50 -9.12 -2.47 -8.40
N GLU A 51 -8.84 -3.08 -9.54
CA GLU A 51 -7.86 -4.15 -9.70
C GLU A 51 -6.54 -3.57 -10.20
N PHE A 52 -5.52 -3.56 -9.34
CA PHE A 52 -4.20 -3.01 -9.67
C PHE A 52 -3.30 -4.04 -10.34
N SER A 53 -3.37 -5.30 -9.90
CA SER A 53 -2.49 -6.41 -10.35
C SER A 53 -1.01 -6.00 -10.44
N ALA A 54 -0.55 -5.22 -9.46
CA ALA A 54 0.77 -4.63 -9.48
C ALA A 54 1.77 -5.50 -8.71
N ILE A 55 2.95 -5.72 -9.32
CA ILE A 55 4.06 -6.46 -8.72
C ILE A 55 5.28 -5.55 -8.69
N ASN A 56 5.90 -5.46 -7.52
CA ASN A 56 7.18 -4.79 -7.34
C ASN A 56 8.16 -5.71 -6.62
N SER A 57 9.46 -5.57 -6.91
CA SER A 57 10.50 -6.31 -6.22
C SER A 57 11.65 -5.39 -5.81
N TRP A 58 12.11 -5.56 -4.58
CA TRP A 58 13.28 -4.88 -4.04
C TRP A 58 14.36 -5.87 -3.65
N ILE A 59 15.58 -5.64 -4.12
CA ILE A 59 16.75 -6.40 -3.70
C ILE A 59 17.22 -5.81 -2.37
N LEU A 60 17.09 -6.58 -1.29
CA LEU A 60 17.38 -6.12 0.05
C LEU A 60 18.89 -6.23 0.37
N PRO A 61 19.44 -5.29 1.16
CA PRO A 61 20.78 -5.42 1.69
C PRO A 61 20.89 -6.65 2.60
N ILE A 62 22.07 -7.23 2.68
CA ILE A 62 22.32 -8.43 3.51
C ILE A 62 23.01 -7.96 4.78
N GLY A 63 22.54 -8.42 5.94
CA GLY A 63 23.21 -8.18 7.22
C GLY A 63 22.23 -8.13 8.39
N ASP A 64 22.79 -7.98 9.59
CA ASP A 64 22.02 -7.89 10.83
C ASP A 64 21.13 -6.65 10.87
N GLU A 65 21.53 -5.56 10.19
CA GLU A 65 20.73 -4.33 10.06
C GLU A 65 19.38 -4.57 9.37
N LEU A 66 19.34 -5.42 8.33
CA LEU A 66 18.08 -5.79 7.68
C LEU A 66 17.20 -6.58 8.67
N ASN A 67 17.79 -7.50 9.42
CA ASN A 67 17.06 -8.31 10.39
C ASN A 67 16.45 -7.45 11.50
N ASP A 68 17.18 -6.45 11.98
CA ASP A 68 16.69 -5.52 12.99
C ASP A 68 15.65 -4.55 12.42
N TYR A 69 15.81 -4.11 11.19
CA TYR A 69 14.78 -3.33 10.49
C TYR A 69 13.47 -4.10 10.37
N LEU A 70 13.51 -5.33 9.82
CA LEU A 70 12.31 -6.17 9.66
C LEU A 70 11.63 -6.49 11.00
N ARG A 71 12.38 -6.49 12.12
CA ARG A 71 11.84 -6.80 13.44
C ARG A 71 10.79 -5.79 13.91
N SER A 72 10.99 -4.51 13.60
CA SER A 72 10.15 -3.41 14.11
C SER A 72 9.49 -2.57 13.03
N ALA A 73 9.90 -2.69 11.77
CA ALA A 73 9.37 -1.90 10.69
C ALA A 73 8.00 -2.39 10.21
N GLU A 74 7.27 -1.46 9.62
CA GLU A 74 6.03 -1.68 8.89
C GLU A 74 6.11 -0.97 7.53
N ILE A 75 5.38 -1.48 6.54
CA ILE A 75 5.12 -0.73 5.30
C ILE A 75 3.72 -0.15 5.40
N THR A 76 3.61 1.15 5.20
CA THR A 76 2.33 1.82 5.00
C THR A 76 1.95 1.80 3.52
N PHE A 77 0.83 1.16 3.21
CA PHE A 77 0.21 1.21 1.90
C PHE A 77 -0.87 2.28 1.92
N ASN A 78 -0.66 3.36 1.16
CA ASN A 78 -1.55 4.51 1.10
C ASN A 78 -2.39 4.43 -0.18
N VAL A 79 -3.72 4.48 -0.04
CA VAL A 79 -4.64 4.64 -1.16
C VAL A 79 -4.79 6.13 -1.42
N ILE A 80 -4.35 6.57 -2.60
CA ILE A 80 -4.38 7.97 -3.02
C ILE A 80 -5.41 8.13 -4.13
N GLU A 81 -6.27 9.14 -4.00
CA GLU A 81 -7.12 9.62 -5.09
C GLU A 81 -6.33 10.56 -6.01
N ASP A 82 -6.26 10.21 -7.28
CA ASP A 82 -5.76 11.06 -8.36
C ASP A 82 -6.83 12.09 -8.75
N TYR A 83 -6.80 13.22 -8.08
CA TYR A 83 -7.67 14.39 -8.33
C TYR A 83 -7.14 15.22 -9.52
N ASN A 84 -6.96 14.61 -10.68
CA ASN A 84 -6.74 15.23 -12.01
C ASN A 84 -6.04 16.64 -12.05
N GLU A 85 -4.76 16.61 -12.44
CA GLU A 85 -3.91 17.58 -13.19
C GLU A 85 -3.77 19.06 -12.77
N ARG A 86 -4.77 19.72 -12.17
CA ARG A 86 -4.72 21.19 -11.97
C ARG A 86 -3.93 21.64 -10.74
N THR A 87 -3.91 20.82 -9.70
CA THR A 87 -3.25 21.13 -8.42
C THR A 87 -2.03 20.26 -8.16
N GLY A 88 -1.91 19.11 -8.85
CA GLY A 88 -0.77 18.21 -8.75
C GLY A 88 -0.63 17.47 -7.41
N VAL A 89 -1.63 17.54 -6.53
CA VAL A 89 -1.60 16.89 -5.21
C VAL A 89 -2.76 15.91 -5.10
N GLY A 90 -2.45 14.61 -5.07
CA GLY A 90 -3.45 13.56 -4.81
C GLY A 90 -4.00 13.63 -3.38
N GLN A 91 -5.24 13.19 -3.19
CA GLN A 91 -5.88 13.17 -1.87
C GLN A 91 -5.68 11.81 -1.20
N HIS A 92 -5.21 11.80 0.04
CA HIS A 92 -5.10 10.56 0.81
C HIS A 92 -6.50 10.06 1.24
N LEU A 93 -6.91 8.89 0.75
CA LEU A 93 -8.22 8.30 1.06
C LEU A 93 -8.18 7.37 2.28
N GLY A 94 -7.07 6.67 2.46
CA GLY A 94 -6.88 5.76 3.59
C GLY A 94 -5.60 4.95 3.42
N TYR A 95 -5.23 4.24 4.48
CA TYR A 95 -3.97 3.49 4.53
C TYR A 95 -4.10 2.20 5.33
N VAL A 96 -3.11 1.34 5.19
CA VAL A 96 -2.89 0.21 6.09
C VAL A 96 -1.41 0.07 6.40
N ASN A 97 -1.10 -0.22 7.66
CA ASN A 97 0.26 -0.55 8.10
C ASN A 97 0.42 -2.06 8.21
N ILE A 98 1.43 -2.59 7.53
CA ILE A 98 1.73 -4.02 7.50
C ILE A 98 3.06 -4.29 8.20
N PRO A 99 3.08 -4.96 9.36
CA PRO A 99 4.30 -5.25 10.09
C PRO A 99 5.16 -6.27 9.34
N LEU A 100 6.46 -6.03 9.25
CA LEU A 100 7.39 -6.84 8.46
C LEU A 100 8.03 -7.99 9.23
N TYR A 101 7.77 -8.10 10.53
CA TYR A 101 8.35 -9.13 11.40
C TYR A 101 8.25 -10.57 10.83
N PRO A 102 7.14 -11.02 10.22
CA PRO A 102 7.06 -12.35 9.62
C PRO A 102 8.14 -12.63 8.56
N LEU A 103 8.57 -11.61 7.82
CA LEU A 103 9.56 -11.75 6.76
C LEU A 103 10.96 -12.13 7.28
N GLN A 104 11.27 -11.77 8.54
CA GLN A 104 12.52 -12.19 9.19
C GLN A 104 12.65 -13.73 9.26
N HIS A 105 11.51 -14.43 9.28
CA HIS A 105 11.44 -15.89 9.33
C HIS A 105 11.07 -16.50 7.98
N ASN A 106 11.26 -15.76 6.88
CA ASN A 106 10.81 -16.13 5.53
C ASN A 106 9.32 -16.50 5.45
N SER A 107 8.50 -15.95 6.35
CA SER A 107 7.05 -16.18 6.35
C SER A 107 6.37 -15.08 5.53
N ALA A 108 5.72 -15.47 4.44
CA ALA A 108 4.99 -14.55 3.59
C ALA A 108 3.82 -13.90 4.35
N ILE A 109 3.56 -12.62 4.05
CA ILE A 109 2.42 -11.87 4.56
C ILE A 109 1.41 -11.77 3.43
N SER A 110 0.21 -12.30 3.64
CA SER A 110 -0.86 -12.26 2.64
C SER A 110 -2.23 -12.17 3.30
N GLY A 111 -3.17 -11.52 2.63
CA GLY A 111 -4.54 -11.37 3.12
C GLY A 111 -5.21 -10.11 2.61
N THR A 112 -6.41 -9.87 3.13
CA THR A 112 -7.14 -8.62 2.96
C THR A 112 -7.04 -7.86 4.27
N PHE A 113 -6.71 -6.58 4.18
CA PHE A 113 -6.53 -5.73 5.36
C PHE A 113 -7.50 -4.55 5.28
N PRO A 114 -8.17 -4.20 6.39
CA PRO A 114 -9.06 -3.05 6.41
C PRO A 114 -8.25 -1.76 6.27
N LEU A 115 -8.80 -0.79 5.54
CA LEU A 115 -8.21 0.53 5.44
C LEU A 115 -8.53 1.34 6.69
N THR A 116 -7.60 2.19 7.08
CA THR A 116 -7.79 3.22 8.10
C THR A 116 -7.93 4.55 7.38
N THR A 117 -8.98 5.32 7.67
CA THR A 117 -9.16 6.66 7.13
C THR A 117 -8.08 7.60 7.67
N PRO A 118 -7.82 8.75 7.02
CA PRO A 118 -6.89 9.75 7.55
C PRO A 118 -7.25 10.28 8.95
N LYS A 119 -8.47 10.00 9.44
CA LYS A 119 -8.93 10.36 10.80
C LYS A 119 -8.72 9.25 11.83
N GLY A 120 -8.18 8.09 11.42
CA GLY A 120 -7.97 6.94 12.30
C GLY A 120 -9.19 6.00 12.41
N GLU A 121 -10.21 6.15 11.56
CA GLU A 121 -11.39 5.29 11.57
C GLU A 121 -11.13 4.06 10.69
N ILE A 122 -11.41 2.86 11.18
CA ILE A 122 -11.20 1.62 10.42
C ILE A 122 -12.43 1.35 9.54
N THR A 123 -12.23 1.11 8.24
CA THR A 123 -13.29 0.68 7.33
C THR A 123 -13.76 -0.71 7.75
N THR A 124 -15.04 -0.82 8.11
CA THR A 124 -15.71 -2.10 8.30
C THR A 124 -16.24 -2.55 6.94
N ALA A 125 -15.80 -3.73 6.50
CA ALA A 125 -16.38 -4.42 5.35
C ALA A 125 -17.84 -4.80 5.61
#